data_AF-A0A0Q8PP30-F1
#
_entry.id   AF-A0A0Q8PP30-F1
#
_cell.length_a   1.000
_cell.length_b   1.000
_cell.length_c   1.000
_cell.angle_alpha   90.00
_cell.angle_beta   90.00
_cell.angle_gamma   90.00
#
_symmetry.space_group_name_H-M   'P 1'
#
loop_
_entity.id
_entity.type
_entity.pdbx_description
1 polymer ?
#
loop_
_entity_poly.entity_id
_entity_poly.type
_entity_poly.pdbx_seq_one_letter_code
_entity_poly.pdbx_strand_id
1 'polypeptide(L)' 'MDEQEYVGLAADEAERLAAERGWRVVRVLEPDAMITMEYREDRLNLTVRNGRVERCWQG' A
#
# COMPACT_ATOMS: atom_id res chain seq x y z
N MET A 1 -1.58 13.02 3.81
CA MET A 1 -2.34 12.03 3.02
C MET A 1 -2.78 10.99 4.02
N ASP A 2 -4.09 10.79 4.18
CA ASP A 2 -4.61 9.86 5.18
C ASP A 2 -4.36 8.44 4.66
N GLU A 3 -3.49 7.70 5.33
CA GLU A 3 -3.05 6.38 4.86
C GLU A 3 -4.21 5.38 4.82
N GLN A 4 -5.36 5.67 5.44
CA GLN A 4 -6.51 4.78 5.43
C GLN A 4 -7.36 4.82 4.16
N GLU A 5 -7.10 5.74 3.23
CA GLU A 5 -7.93 5.90 2.04
C GLU A 5 -7.92 4.71 1.06
N TYR A 6 -6.94 3.81 1.17
CA TYR A 6 -6.88 2.61 0.31
C TYR A 6 -7.44 1.36 1.00
N VAL A 7 -7.72 1.41 2.31
CA VAL A 7 -8.24 0.25 3.05
C VAL A 7 -9.59 -0.16 2.48
N GLY A 8 -9.74 -1.46 2.22
CA GLY A 8 -10.94 -2.06 1.64
C GLY A 8 -10.98 -2.07 0.13
N LEU A 9 -10.15 -1.28 -0.57
CA LEU A 9 -10.05 -1.33 -2.04
C LEU A 9 -9.45 -2.66 -2.50
N ALA A 10 -9.75 -3.02 -3.76
CA ALA A 10 -9.02 -4.10 -4.42
C ALA A 10 -7.55 -3.67 -4.63
N ALA A 11 -6.62 -4.62 -4.59
CA ALA A 11 -5.19 -4.31 -4.68
C ALA A 11 -4.84 -3.53 -5.97
N ASP A 12 -5.41 -3.94 -7.10
CA ASP A 12 -5.23 -3.31 -8.41
C ASP A 12 -5.80 -1.88 -8.46
N GLU A 13 -6.97 -1.67 -7.83
CA GLU A 13 -7.58 -0.35 -7.71
C GLU A 13 -6.72 0.58 -6.83
N ALA A 14 -6.23 0.07 -5.71
CA ALA A 14 -5.37 0.81 -4.78
C ALA A 14 -4.04 1.20 -5.44
N GLU A 15 -3.41 0.30 -6.18
CA GLU A 15 -2.18 0.58 -6.94
C GLU A 15 -2.39 1.68 -7.97
N ARG A 16 -3.49 1.61 -8.73
CA ARG A 16 -3.81 2.64 -9.75
C ARG A 16 -4.04 4.01 -9.11
N LEU A 17 -4.87 4.05 -8.07
CA LEU A 17 -5.18 5.29 -7.36
C LEU A 17 -3.93 5.89 -6.71
N ALA A 18 -3.06 5.05 -6.16
CA ALA A 18 -1.80 5.51 -5.56
C ALA A 18 -0.88 6.13 -6.61
N ALA A 19 -0.77 5.53 -7.81
CA ALA A 19 -0.02 6.10 -8.92
C ALA A 19 -0.60 7.44 -9.39
N GLU A 20 -1.93 7.55 -9.53
CA GLU A 20 -2.62 8.81 -9.86
C GLU A 20 -2.37 9.91 -8.82
N ARG A 21 -2.18 9.53 -7.55
CA ARG A 21 -1.88 10.43 -6.44
C ARG A 21 -0.39 10.71 -6.24
N GLY A 22 0.47 10.22 -7.13
CA GLY A 22 1.90 10.57 -7.18
C GLY A 22 2.82 9.66 -6.38
N TRP A 23 2.34 8.53 -5.86
CA TRP A 23 3.22 7.51 -5.28
C TRP A 23 4.10 6.93 -6.39
N ARG A 24 5.41 6.95 -6.17
CA ARG A 24 6.38 6.43 -7.16
C ARG A 24 6.55 4.93 -7.04
N VAL A 25 6.40 4.41 -5.83
CA VAL A 25 6.52 2.98 -5.54
C VAL A 25 5.34 2.55 -4.68
N VAL A 26 4.59 1.56 -5.16
CA VAL A 26 3.57 0.88 -4.36
C VAL A 26 4.04 -0.55 -4.15
N ARG A 27 4.15 -0.96 -2.89
CA ARG A 27 4.54 -2.33 -2.53
C ARG A 27 3.36 -3.04 -1.90
N VAL A 28 2.91 -4.10 -2.55
CA VAL A 28 1.90 -5.00 -2.02
C VAL A 28 2.56 -6.13 -1.23
N LEU A 29 2.04 -6.40 -0.05
CA LEU A 29 2.55 -7.36 0.93
C LEU A 29 1.43 -8.29 1.39
N GLU A 30 1.78 -9.55 1.66
CA GLU A 30 0.88 -10.43 2.41
C GLU A 30 0.74 -9.94 3.87
N PRO A 31 -0.37 -10.30 4.54
CA PRO A 31 -0.49 -10.10 5.98
C PRO A 31 0.64 -10.84 6.67
N ASP A 32 1.27 -10.19 7.65
CA ASP A 32 2.38 -10.75 8.45
C ASP A 32 3.71 -10.96 7.72
N ALA A 33 3.87 -10.44 6.50
CA ALA A 33 5.14 -10.48 5.78
C ALA A 33 6.25 -9.78 6.60
N MET A 34 7.27 -10.53 7.02
CA MET A 34 8.47 -9.96 7.63
C MET A 34 9.32 -9.27 6.57
N ILE A 35 9.35 -7.95 6.61
CA ILE A 35 10.08 -7.10 5.67
C ILE A 35 11.06 -6.19 6.41
N THR A 36 12.20 -5.92 5.77
CA THR A 36 13.07 -4.84 6.22
C THR A 36 12.42 -3.50 5.87
N MET A 37 12.18 -2.69 6.91
CA MET A 37 11.59 -1.37 6.80
C MET A 37 12.66 -0.31 6.50
N GLU A 38 13.30 -0.42 5.34
CA GLU A 38 14.09 0.71 4.82
C GLU A 38 13.13 1.84 4.46
N TYR A 39 13.24 2.99 5.14
CA TYR A 39 12.38 4.15 4.92
C TYR A 39 12.61 4.76 3.55
N ARG A 40 11.53 4.99 2.81
CA ARG A 40 11.50 5.62 1.49
C ARG A 40 10.27 6.49 1.38
N GLU A 41 10.47 7.81 1.52
CA GLU A 41 9.39 8.80 1.52
C GLU A 41 8.41 8.68 0.34
N ASP A 42 8.87 8.15 -0.79
CA ASP A 42 8.11 7.98 -2.04
C ASP A 42 7.40 6.62 -2.18
N ARG A 43 7.41 5.80 -1.13
CA ARG A 43 6.84 4.44 -1.11
C ARG A 43 5.59 4.33 -0.24
N LEU A 44 4.55 3.76 -0.83
CA LEU A 44 3.37 3.27 -0.13
C LEU A 44 3.48 1.75 0.03
N ASN A 45 3.19 1.25 1.23
CA ASN A 45 2.99 -0.18 1.48
C ASN A 45 1.51 -0.48 1.64
N LEU A 46 1.07 -1.57 1.03
CA LEU A 46 -0.27 -2.12 1.15
C LEU A 46 -0.16 -3.55 1.67
N THR A 47 -0.78 -3.86 2.79
CA THR A 47 -1.05 -5.25 3.17
C THR A 47 -2.36 -5.66 2.55
N VAL A 48 -2.37 -6.77 1.81
CA VAL A 48 -3.54 -7.26 1.09
C VAL A 48 -3.95 -8.62 1.61
N ARG A 49 -5.22 -8.77 1.97
CA ARG A 49 -5.83 -10.02 2.39
C ARG A 49 -7.06 -10.30 1.54
N ASN A 50 -7.17 -11.51 0.99
CA ASN A 50 -8.28 -11.89 0.11
C ASN A 50 -8.49 -10.90 -1.06
N GLY A 51 -7.40 -10.39 -1.63
CA GLY A 51 -7.42 -9.44 -2.75
C GLY A 51 -7.81 -8.01 -2.37
N ARG A 52 -8.05 -7.71 -1.09
CA ARG A 52 -8.38 -6.36 -0.61
C ARG A 52 -7.32 -5.83 0.34
N VAL A 53 -7.10 -4.52 0.30
CA VAL A 53 -6.19 -3.83 1.22
C VAL A 53 -6.75 -3.89 2.64
N GLU A 54 -5.99 -4.47 3.55
CA GLU A 54 -6.31 -4.54 4.99
C GLU A 54 -5.61 -3.39 5.75
N ARG A 55 -4.42 -2.97 5.30
CA ARG A 55 -3.65 -1.88 5.89
C ARG A 55 -2.83 -1.13 4.85
N CYS A 56 -2.63 0.17 5.05
CA CYS A 56 -1.71 0.98 4.26
C CYS A 56 -0.82 1.82 5.18
N TRP A 57 0.42 2.06 4.75
CA TRP A 57 1.30 3.03 5.39
C TRP A 57 2.41 3.51 4.44
N GLN A 58 2.82 4.75 4.60
CA GLN A 58 4.04 5.27 4.00
C GLN A 58 5.24 4.57 4.61
N GLY A 59 6.17 4.09 3.78
CA GLY A 59 7.35 3.39 4.27
C GLY A 59 8.64 4.00 3.81
#